data_AF-A0A094P5F2-F1
#
_entry.id   AF-A0A094P5F2-F1
#
_cell.length_a   1.000
_cell.length_b   1.000
_cell.length_c   1.000
_cell.angle_alpha   90.00
_cell.angle_beta   90.00
_cell.angle_gamma   90.00
#
_symmetry.space_group_name_H-M   'P 1'
#
loop_
_entity.id
_entity.type
_entity.pdbx_description
1 polymer ?
#
loop_
_entity_poly.entity_id
_entity_poly.type
_entity_poly.pdbx_seq_one_letter_code
_entity_poly.pdbx_strand_id
1 'polypeptide(L)'
;MVDYYVVSFARSATLLAVGLAIAFTPGHTAQFGLVTFGVMALVTSVTLGVLAVGLESSTRARGLHIWQSLVSLVVGALAVGLSTTGTLFLLWAIVLWSLLVGVAELFSGWRLPSGSSLRGDWIVQGTMTVLLALVVLSQSADSVAVVGFVGAWAIIMGVYLAIAGFSARWAKKDTAREG
;
A
#
# COMPACT_ATOMS: atom_id res chain seq x y z
N MET A 1 17.30 -12.78 7.83
CA MET A 1 16.82 -11.38 7.88
C MET A 1 16.25 -11.07 6.51
N VAL A 2 15.00 -10.61 6.41
CA VAL A 2 14.40 -10.33 5.08
C VAL A 2 14.91 -8.99 4.56
N ASP A 3 15.43 -8.99 3.34
CA ASP A 3 15.95 -7.78 2.72
C ASP A 3 14.83 -6.82 2.30
N TYR A 4 15.08 -5.52 2.44
CA TYR A 4 14.13 -4.45 2.12
C TYR A 4 13.60 -4.52 0.67
N TYR A 5 14.44 -4.91 -0.30
CA TYR A 5 14.01 -5.02 -1.69
C TYR A 5 12.92 -6.09 -1.91
N VAL A 6 12.90 -7.17 -1.10
CA VAL A 6 11.87 -8.23 -1.20
C VAL A 6 10.49 -7.67 -0.84
N VAL A 7 10.44 -6.82 0.19
CA VAL A 7 9.21 -6.14 0.62
C VAL A 7 8.68 -5.26 -0.49
N SER A 8 9.55 -4.43 -1.09
CA SER A 8 9.18 -3.51 -2.16
C SER A 8 8.72 -4.23 -3.43
N PHE A 9 9.39 -5.32 -3.81
CA PHE A 9 8.98 -6.14 -4.96
C PHE A 9 7.64 -6.84 -4.77
N ALA A 10 7.40 -7.40 -3.57
CA ALA A 10 6.13 -8.08 -3.31
C ALA A 10 4.96 -7.08 -3.37
N ARG A 11 5.11 -5.91 -2.72
CA ARG A 11 4.10 -4.84 -2.76
C ARG A 11 3.91 -4.27 -4.18
N SER A 12 5.00 -4.09 -4.94
CA SER A 12 4.90 -3.57 -6.31
C SER A 12 4.11 -4.50 -7.22
N ALA A 13 4.39 -5.81 -7.17
CA ALA A 13 3.67 -6.80 -7.96
C ALA A 13 2.16 -6.79 -7.63
N THR A 14 1.79 -6.76 -6.35
CA THR A 14 0.39 -6.67 -5.91
C THR A 14 -0.29 -5.41 -6.45
N LEU A 15 0.34 -4.24 -6.29
CA LEU A 15 -0.25 -2.97 -6.70
C LEU A 15 -0.34 -2.81 -8.21
N LEU A 16 0.68 -3.25 -8.96
CA LEU A 16 0.64 -3.24 -10.42
C LEU A 16 -0.44 -4.16 -10.96
N ALA A 17 -0.58 -5.38 -10.41
CA ALA A 17 -1.63 -6.31 -10.81
C ALA A 17 -3.02 -5.70 -10.58
N VAL A 18 -3.23 -5.06 -9.44
CA VAL A 18 -4.51 -4.41 -9.08
C VAL A 18 -4.79 -3.20 -9.97
N GLY A 19 -3.79 -2.33 -10.18
CA GLY A 19 -3.93 -1.16 -11.03
C GLY A 19 -4.24 -1.53 -12.48
N LEU A 20 -3.58 -2.56 -13.02
CA LEU A 20 -3.84 -3.07 -14.36
C LEU A 20 -5.23 -3.72 -14.45
N ALA A 21 -5.62 -4.51 -13.44
CA ALA A 21 -6.95 -5.12 -13.41
C ALA A 21 -8.06 -4.06 -13.43
N ILE A 22 -7.91 -2.97 -12.69
CA ILE A 22 -8.85 -1.84 -12.71
C ILE A 22 -8.85 -1.16 -14.08
N ALA A 23 -7.68 -0.83 -14.64
CA ALA A 23 -7.57 -0.08 -15.89
C ALA A 23 -8.16 -0.83 -17.10
N PHE A 24 -8.08 -2.16 -17.13
CA PHE A 24 -8.54 -2.98 -18.25
C PHE A 24 -9.91 -3.64 -18.02
N THR A 25 -10.56 -3.42 -16.88
CA THR A 25 -11.91 -3.94 -16.62
C THR A 25 -12.98 -2.89 -16.93
N PRO A 26 -13.89 -3.15 -17.88
CA PRO A 26 -15.04 -2.29 -18.13
C PRO A 26 -16.03 -2.34 -16.96
N GLY A 27 -16.64 -1.21 -16.61
CA GLY A 27 -17.65 -1.13 -15.57
C GLY A 27 -17.06 -1.03 -14.15
N HIS A 28 -16.87 0.20 -13.68
CA HIS A 28 -16.34 0.48 -12.34
C HIS A 28 -17.48 0.56 -11.32
N THR A 29 -18.11 -0.58 -11.04
CA THR A 29 -19.17 -0.66 -10.04
C THR A 29 -18.59 -0.63 -8.62
N ALA A 30 -19.41 -0.25 -7.64
CA ALA A 30 -19.00 -0.27 -6.24
C ALA A 30 -18.58 -1.67 -5.77
N GLN A 31 -19.29 -2.71 -6.21
CA GLN A 31 -18.97 -4.09 -5.87
C GLN A 31 -17.60 -4.50 -6.43
N PHE A 32 -17.32 -4.18 -7.71
CA PHE A 32 -16.01 -4.43 -8.30
C PHE A 32 -14.90 -3.71 -7.54
N GLY A 33 -15.12 -2.44 -7.19
CA GLY A 33 -14.20 -1.65 -6.38
C GLY A 33 -13.92 -2.29 -5.01
N LEU A 34 -14.97 -2.68 -4.29
CA LEU A 34 -14.87 -3.28 -2.95
C LEU A 34 -14.14 -4.61 -2.97
N VAL A 35 -14.46 -5.48 -3.93
CA VAL A 35 -13.78 -6.78 -4.06
C VAL A 35 -12.32 -6.59 -4.43
N THR A 36 -12.04 -5.75 -5.43
CA THR A 36 -10.67 -5.55 -5.93
C THR A 36 -9.78 -4.89 -4.87
N PHE A 37 -10.27 -3.82 -4.24
CA PHE A 37 -9.59 -3.16 -3.12
C PHE A 37 -9.44 -4.10 -1.92
N GLY A 38 -10.49 -4.85 -1.58
CA GLY A 38 -10.49 -5.78 -0.46
C GLY A 38 -9.47 -6.91 -0.62
N VAL A 39 -9.43 -7.54 -1.80
CA VAL A 39 -8.42 -8.56 -2.13
C VAL A 39 -7.02 -7.99 -2.09
N MET A 40 -6.81 -6.78 -2.64
CA MET A 40 -5.51 -6.10 -2.57
C MET A 40 -5.06 -5.86 -1.12
N ALA A 41 -5.96 -5.39 -0.26
CA ALA A 41 -5.69 -5.15 1.16
C ALA A 41 -5.40 -6.47 1.91
N LEU A 42 -6.12 -7.56 1.59
CA LEU A 42 -5.86 -8.88 2.17
C LEU A 42 -4.51 -9.45 1.73
N VAL A 43 -4.15 -9.34 0.45
CA VAL A 43 -2.81 -9.75 -0.04
C VAL A 43 -1.73 -8.92 0.64
N THR A 44 -1.92 -7.60 0.74
CA THR A 44 -1.00 -6.69 1.44
C THR A 44 -0.84 -7.08 2.91
N SER A 45 -1.94 -7.45 3.58
CA SER A 45 -1.92 -7.93 4.96
C SER A 45 -1.05 -9.17 5.14
N VAL A 46 -1.24 -10.19 4.28
CA VAL A 46 -0.45 -11.42 4.32
C VAL A 46 1.02 -11.13 4.04
N THR A 47 1.32 -10.36 2.99
CA THR A 47 2.69 -9.99 2.63
C THR A 47 3.39 -9.30 3.80
N LEU A 48 2.81 -8.22 4.35
CA LEU A 48 3.43 -7.47 5.44
C LEU A 48 3.49 -8.27 6.75
N GLY A 49 2.47 -9.08 7.03
CA GLY A 49 2.43 -9.94 8.22
C GLY A 49 3.55 -10.98 8.20
N VAL A 50 3.72 -11.69 7.08
CA VAL A 50 4.81 -12.67 6.91
C VAL A 50 6.18 -12.01 7.00
N LEU A 51 6.35 -10.85 6.36
CA LEU A 51 7.62 -10.12 6.39
C LEU A 51 7.96 -9.59 7.78
N ALA A 52 6.96 -9.19 8.58
CA ALA A 52 7.14 -8.73 9.95
C ALA A 52 7.61 -9.84 10.92
N VAL A 53 7.36 -11.11 10.62
CA VAL A 53 7.89 -12.25 11.40
C VAL A 53 9.41 -12.36 11.24
N GLY A 54 9.95 -12.00 10.07
CA GLY A 54 11.39 -12.07 9.78
C GLY A 54 12.22 -10.86 10.23
N LEU A 55 11.60 -9.87 10.88
CA LEU A 55 12.24 -8.66 11.40
C LEU A 55 12.46 -8.76 12.92
N GLU A 56 13.53 -8.14 13.42
CA GLU A 56 13.79 -8.06 14.86
C GLU A 56 12.68 -7.32 15.60
N SER A 57 12.31 -7.82 16.79
CA SER A 57 11.14 -7.36 17.55
C SER A 57 11.21 -5.89 17.98
N SER A 58 12.41 -5.36 18.18
CA SER A 58 12.70 -3.97 18.58
C SER A 58 12.68 -2.97 17.41
N THR A 59 12.60 -3.44 16.17
CA THR A 59 12.71 -2.55 15.01
C THR A 59 11.39 -1.81 14.78
N ARG A 60 11.45 -0.47 14.67
CA ARG A 60 10.27 0.37 14.35
C ARG A 60 9.56 -0.07 13.06
N ALA A 61 10.32 -0.51 12.06
CA ALA A 61 9.78 -1.04 10.80
C ALA A 61 8.84 -2.25 11.03
N ARG A 62 9.14 -3.10 12.01
CA ARG A 62 8.28 -4.25 12.35
C ARG A 62 6.94 -3.78 12.92
N GLY A 63 6.97 -2.84 13.87
CA GLY A 63 5.75 -2.25 14.44
C GLY A 63 4.85 -1.62 13.37
N LEU A 64 5.45 -0.88 12.43
CA LEU A 64 4.73 -0.29 11.30
C LEU A 64 4.12 -1.35 10.38
N HIS A 65 4.87 -2.37 9.97
CA HIS A 65 4.34 -3.43 9.10
C HIS A 65 3.23 -4.25 9.79
N ILE A 66 3.32 -4.48 11.10
CA ILE A 66 2.24 -5.14 11.88
C ILE A 66 1.00 -4.26 11.86
N TRP A 67 1.13 -2.97 12.15
CA TRP A 67 0.00 -2.03 12.09
C TRP A 67 -0.68 -2.04 10.72
N GLN A 68 0.10 -1.91 9.65
CA GLN A 68 -0.40 -1.93 8.28
C GLN A 68 -1.07 -3.26 7.93
N SER A 69 -0.49 -4.38 8.37
CA SER A 69 -1.05 -5.71 8.17
C SER A 69 -2.41 -5.83 8.84
N LEU A 70 -2.53 -5.41 10.11
CA LEU A 70 -3.79 -5.45 10.85
C LEU A 70 -4.87 -4.55 10.24
N VAL A 71 -4.52 -3.29 9.91
CA VAL A 71 -5.46 -2.36 9.28
C VAL A 71 -5.94 -2.90 7.93
N SER A 72 -5.02 -3.42 7.11
CA SER A 72 -5.36 -3.98 5.79
C SER A 72 -6.15 -5.28 5.90
N LEU A 73 -5.91 -6.10 6.92
CA LEU A 73 -6.69 -7.30 7.20
C LEU A 73 -8.14 -6.94 7.52
N VAL A 74 -8.34 -6.04 8.47
CA VAL A 74 -9.68 -5.66 8.94
C VAL A 74 -10.46 -4.98 7.82
N VAL A 75 -9.87 -3.96 7.19
CA VAL A 75 -10.56 -3.22 6.13
C VAL A 75 -10.75 -4.09 4.90
N GLY A 76 -9.78 -4.92 4.52
CA GLY A 76 -9.89 -5.84 3.39
C GLY A 76 -10.98 -6.89 3.60
N ALA A 77 -11.06 -7.49 4.79
CA ALA A 77 -12.10 -8.46 5.13
C ALA A 77 -13.50 -7.81 5.11
N LEU A 78 -13.63 -6.60 5.66
CA LEU A 78 -14.89 -5.84 5.59
C LEU A 78 -15.26 -5.49 4.15
N ALA A 79 -14.32 -5.06 3.32
CA ALA A 79 -14.58 -4.71 1.93
C ALA A 79 -15.09 -5.91 1.11
N VAL A 80 -14.49 -7.09 1.28
CA VAL A 80 -14.94 -8.32 0.61
C VAL A 80 -16.29 -8.80 1.17
N GLY A 81 -16.41 -8.88 2.50
CA GLY A 81 -17.60 -9.41 3.18
C GLY A 81 -18.84 -8.53 3.01
N LEU A 82 -18.64 -7.22 2.82
CA LEU A 82 -19.69 -6.22 2.63
C LEU A 82 -19.69 -5.64 1.22
N SER A 83 -19.24 -6.41 0.23
CA SER A 83 -19.04 -5.97 -1.16
C SER A 83 -20.31 -5.50 -1.89
N THR A 84 -21.49 -5.84 -1.39
CA THR A 84 -22.79 -5.41 -1.95
C THR A 84 -23.36 -4.14 -1.30
N THR A 85 -22.67 -3.54 -0.34
CA THR A 85 -23.17 -2.38 0.44
C THR A 85 -23.27 -1.09 -0.38
N GLY A 86 -22.50 -0.97 -1.45
CA GLY A 86 -22.55 0.17 -2.37
C GLY A 86 -21.44 1.21 -2.19
N THR A 87 -21.55 2.31 -2.94
CA THR A 87 -20.42 3.21 -3.19
C THR A 87 -19.96 4.02 -1.99
N LEU A 88 -20.88 4.43 -1.12
CA LEU A 88 -20.52 5.20 0.07
C LEU A 88 -19.62 4.38 1.01
N PHE A 89 -19.90 3.08 1.13
CA PHE A 89 -19.07 2.16 1.90
C PHE A 89 -17.69 1.95 1.26
N LEU A 90 -17.63 1.81 -0.07
CA LEU A 90 -16.37 1.77 -0.82
C LEU A 90 -15.51 3.01 -0.55
N LEU A 91 -16.09 4.20 -0.68
CA LEU A 91 -15.42 5.47 -0.45
C LEU A 91 -14.80 5.52 0.96
N TRP A 92 -15.60 5.24 1.99
CA TRP A 92 -15.11 5.28 3.37
C TRP A 92 -14.10 4.18 3.69
N ALA A 93 -14.25 2.98 3.12
CA ALA A 93 -13.28 1.90 3.29
C ALA A 93 -11.90 2.32 2.76
N ILE A 94 -11.84 2.91 1.56
CA ILE A 94 -10.60 3.41 0.96
C ILE A 94 -10.04 4.56 1.80
N VAL A 95 -10.86 5.55 2.14
CA VAL A 95 -10.41 6.75 2.88
C VAL A 95 -9.85 6.38 4.25
N LEU A 96 -10.57 5.57 5.04
CA LEU A 96 -10.12 5.18 6.37
C LEU A 96 -8.84 4.35 6.30
N TRP A 97 -8.79 3.37 5.40
CA TRP A 97 -7.58 2.58 5.20
C TRP A 97 -6.38 3.45 4.79
N SER A 98 -6.57 4.32 3.80
CA SER A 98 -5.53 5.21 3.29
C SER A 98 -5.03 6.19 4.34
N LEU A 99 -5.91 6.75 5.17
CA LEU A 99 -5.49 7.62 6.26
C LEU A 99 -4.74 6.84 7.35
N LEU A 100 -5.25 5.69 7.78
CA LEU A 100 -4.61 4.89 8.84
C LEU A 100 -3.24 4.35 8.43
N VAL A 101 -3.09 3.91 7.18
CA VAL A 101 -1.82 3.41 6.63
C VAL A 101 -0.89 4.57 6.28
N GLY A 102 -1.37 5.55 5.51
CA GLY A 102 -0.55 6.63 4.97
C GLY A 102 -0.03 7.58 6.04
N VAL A 103 -0.85 7.94 7.03
CA VAL A 103 -0.40 8.77 8.16
C VAL A 103 0.62 8.03 9.02
N ALA A 104 0.42 6.72 9.23
CA ALA A 104 1.37 5.91 9.99
C ALA A 104 2.74 5.82 9.30
N GLU A 105 2.78 5.67 7.97
CA GLU A 105 4.01 5.70 7.17
C GLU A 105 4.69 7.08 7.25
N LEU A 106 3.92 8.16 7.01
CA LEU A 106 4.43 9.52 7.02
C LEU A 106 5.04 9.89 8.38
N PHE A 107 4.33 9.56 9.45
CA PHE A 107 4.76 9.81 10.81
C PHE A 107 5.99 8.98 11.20
N SER A 108 6.03 7.71 10.79
CA SER A 108 7.19 6.84 11.02
C SER A 108 8.42 7.34 10.29
N GLY A 109 8.26 7.80 9.05
CA GLY A 109 9.34 8.40 8.25
C GLY A 109 9.85 9.70 8.88
N TRP A 110 8.95 10.58 9.30
CA TRP A 110 9.33 11.85 9.92
C TRP A 110 10.13 11.67 11.22
N ARG A 111 9.86 10.60 11.98
CA ARG A 111 10.58 10.24 13.21
C ARG A 111 11.95 9.59 13.00
N LEU A 112 12.36 9.31 11.75
CA LEU A 112 13.69 8.78 11.44
C LEU A 112 14.73 9.91 11.32
N PRO A 113 16.01 9.63 11.66
CA PRO A 113 17.11 10.57 11.43
C PRO A 113 17.23 10.97 9.95
N SER A 114 17.68 12.20 9.69
CA SER A 114 17.77 12.78 8.35
C SER A 114 18.66 12.01 7.36
N GLY A 115 19.62 11.22 7.86
CA GLY A 115 20.51 10.38 7.05
C GLY A 115 20.02 8.95 6.79
N SER A 116 18.83 8.56 7.26
CA SER A 116 18.29 7.22 7.00
C SER A 116 17.73 7.12 5.59
N SER A 117 18.17 6.13 4.81
CA SER A 117 17.62 5.85 3.48
C SER A 117 16.12 5.52 3.52
N LEU A 118 15.62 4.93 4.62
CA LEU A 118 14.21 4.62 4.80
C LEU A 118 13.32 5.86 5.02
N ARG A 119 13.89 6.99 5.44
CA ARG A 119 13.13 8.20 5.75
C ARG A 119 12.39 8.74 4.53
N GLY A 120 13.11 8.90 3.42
CA GLY A 120 12.55 9.38 2.17
C GLY A 120 11.44 8.45 1.66
N ASP A 121 11.71 7.15 1.68
CA ASP A 121 10.77 6.16 1.17
C ASP A 121 9.45 6.13 1.93
N TRP A 122 9.49 6.12 3.26
CA TRP A 122 8.26 6.11 4.07
C TRP A 122 7.47 7.41 3.95
N ILE A 123 8.15 8.55 3.81
CA ILE A 123 7.48 9.84 3.59
C ILE A 123 6.78 9.82 2.23
N VAL A 124 7.44 9.37 1.16
CA VAL A 124 6.85 9.31 -0.18
C VAL A 124 5.66 8.36 -0.22
N GLN A 125 5.82 7.15 0.32
CA GLN A 125 4.76 6.14 0.41
C GLN A 125 3.54 6.65 1.18
N GLY A 126 3.78 7.20 2.37
CA GLY A 126 2.72 7.75 3.22
C GLY A 126 2.01 8.93 2.55
N THR A 127 2.77 9.82 1.92
CA THR A 127 2.22 10.99 1.20
C THR A 127 1.32 10.55 0.05
N MET A 128 1.76 9.61 -0.79
CA MET A 128 0.95 9.11 -1.90
C MET A 128 -0.34 8.45 -1.41
N THR A 129 -0.27 7.70 -0.30
CA THR A 129 -1.43 7.03 0.28
C THR A 129 -2.39 8.02 0.94
N VAL A 130 -1.90 9.07 1.60
CA VAL A 130 -2.75 10.16 2.12
C VAL A 130 -3.38 10.94 0.97
N LEU A 131 -2.64 11.22 -0.10
CA LEU A 131 -3.18 11.89 -1.29
C LEU A 131 -4.33 11.10 -1.92
N LEU A 132 -4.24 9.77 -1.96
CA LEU A 132 -5.37 8.92 -2.38
C LEU A 132 -6.62 9.19 -1.53
N ALA A 133 -6.49 9.24 -0.20
CA ALA A 133 -7.63 9.54 0.68
C ALA A 133 -8.24 10.91 0.37
N LEU A 134 -7.40 11.95 0.20
CA LEU A 134 -7.86 13.31 -0.07
C LEU A 134 -8.57 13.42 -1.43
N VAL A 135 -8.04 12.77 -2.46
CA VAL A 135 -8.66 12.73 -3.80
C VAL A 135 -9.96 11.95 -3.77
N VAL A 136 -10.03 10.83 -3.06
CA VAL A 136 -11.26 10.02 -2.95
C VAL A 136 -12.35 10.73 -2.14
N LEU A 137 -11.97 11.44 -1.07
CA LEU A 137 -12.89 12.26 -0.26
C LEU A 137 -13.57 13.38 -1.05
N SER A 138 -12.90 13.93 -2.06
CA SER A 138 -13.47 14.99 -2.89
C SER A 138 -14.46 14.47 -3.94
N GLN A 139 -14.60 13.14 -4.08
CA GLN A 139 -15.56 12.53 -4.99
C GLN A 139 -16.93 12.44 -4.32
N SER A 140 -18.00 12.72 -5.08
CA SER A 140 -19.40 12.64 -4.64
C SER A 140 -19.93 11.20 -4.56
N ALA A 141 -19.12 10.26 -4.03
CA ALA A 141 -19.40 8.82 -4.03
C ALA A 141 -19.76 8.27 -5.42
N ASP A 142 -19.08 8.74 -6.47
CA ASP A 142 -19.11 8.13 -7.79
C ASP A 142 -18.15 6.93 -7.83
N SER A 143 -18.68 5.73 -8.08
CA SER A 143 -17.87 4.51 -8.04
C SER A 143 -16.85 4.48 -9.16
N VAL A 144 -17.15 5.10 -10.30
CA VAL A 144 -16.24 5.11 -11.45
C VAL A 144 -15.00 5.93 -11.11
N ALA A 145 -15.19 7.16 -10.65
CA ALA A 145 -14.09 8.02 -10.21
C ALA A 145 -13.28 7.37 -9.07
N VAL A 146 -13.95 6.89 -8.02
CA VAL A 146 -13.28 6.32 -6.84
C VAL A 146 -12.42 5.12 -7.20
N VAL A 147 -12.97 4.15 -7.95
CA VAL A 147 -12.20 2.96 -8.36
C VAL A 147 -11.07 3.35 -9.32
N GLY A 148 -11.31 4.28 -10.24
CA GLY A 148 -10.29 4.79 -11.15
C GLY A 148 -9.10 5.41 -10.42
N PHE A 149 -9.35 6.23 -9.39
CA PHE A 149 -8.27 6.82 -8.57
C PHE A 149 -7.49 5.80 -7.76
N VAL A 150 -8.15 4.75 -7.25
CA VAL A 150 -7.45 3.62 -6.62
C VAL A 150 -6.53 2.92 -7.63
N GLY A 151 -7.02 2.68 -8.85
CA GLY A 151 -6.22 2.08 -9.92
C GLY A 151 -5.00 2.93 -10.29
N ALA A 152 -5.20 4.25 -10.47
CA ALA A 152 -4.12 5.18 -10.76
C ALA A 152 -3.08 5.24 -9.64
N TRP A 153 -3.52 5.36 -8.38
CA TRP A 153 -2.63 5.30 -7.22
C TRP A 153 -1.85 3.99 -7.17
N ALA A 154 -2.51 2.84 -7.42
CA ALA A 154 -1.87 1.54 -7.38
C ALA A 154 -0.77 1.41 -8.45
N ILE A 155 -1.00 1.91 -9.67
CA ILE A 155 0.04 1.95 -10.71
C ILE A 155 1.21 2.83 -10.28
N ILE A 156 0.97 4.07 -9.85
CA ILE A 156 2.05 5.01 -9.52
C ILE A 156 2.86 4.47 -8.33
N MET A 157 2.19 4.01 -7.29
CA MET A 157 2.82 3.42 -6.10
C MET A 157 3.57 2.12 -6.43
N GLY A 158 2.98 1.27 -7.28
CA GLY A 158 3.59 0.03 -7.74
C GLY A 158 4.88 0.27 -8.54
N VAL A 159 4.87 1.23 -9.47
CA VAL A 159 6.07 1.64 -10.23
C VAL A 159 7.14 2.19 -9.30
N TYR A 160 6.76 3.09 -8.38
CA TYR A 160 7.69 3.65 -7.40
C TYR A 160 8.37 2.54 -6.57
N LEU A 161 7.60 1.58 -6.06
CA LEU A 161 8.12 0.45 -5.28
C LEU A 161 8.99 -0.50 -6.10
N ALA A 162 8.66 -0.72 -7.39
CA ALA A 162 9.49 -1.51 -8.29
C ALA A 162 10.87 -0.86 -8.45
N ILE A 163 10.92 0.45 -8.71
CA ILE A 163 12.18 1.22 -8.83
C ILE A 163 12.98 1.15 -7.52
N ALA A 164 12.32 1.37 -6.38
CA ALA A 164 12.96 1.28 -5.06
C ALA A 164 13.53 -0.13 -4.79
N GLY A 165 12.80 -1.18 -5.18
CA GLY A 165 13.26 -2.57 -5.08
C GLY A 165 14.51 -2.85 -5.92
N PHE A 166 14.53 -2.41 -7.19
CA PHE A 166 15.73 -2.56 -8.03
C PHE A 166 16.92 -1.76 -7.50
N SER A 167 16.69 -0.52 -7.05
CA SER A 167 17.71 0.34 -6.47
C SER A 167 18.37 -0.30 -5.25
N ALA A 168 17.56 -0.81 -4.30
CA ALA A 168 18.06 -1.49 -3.10
C ALA A 168 18.82 -2.79 -3.43
N ARG A 169 18.36 -3.55 -4.45
CA ARG A 169 19.05 -4.78 -4.89
C ARG A 169 20.44 -4.48 -5.47
N TRP A 170 20.59 -3.41 -6.25
CA TRP A 170 21.88 -3.04 -6.84
C TRP A 170 22.85 -2.50 -5.80
N ALA A 171 22.39 -1.63 -4.89
CA ALA A 171 23.22 -1.14 -3.78
C ALA A 171 23.83 -2.28 -2.96
N LYS A 172 23.05 -3.33 -2.65
CA LYS A 172 23.54 -4.53 -1.95
C LYS A 172 24.61 -5.29 -2.75
N LYS A 173 24.49 -5.35 -4.08
CA LYS A 173 25.45 -6.05 -4.95
C LYS A 173 26.79 -5.33 -5.00
N ASP A 174 26.79 -4.00 -5.00
CA ASP A 174 28.01 -3.21 -5.07
C ASP A 174 28.78 -3.28 -3.75
N THR A 175 28.10 -3.21 -2.59
CA THR A 175 28.74 -3.43 -1.29
C THR A 175 29.39 -4.82 -1.15
N ALA A 176 28.87 -5.84 -1.84
CA ALA A 176 29.43 -7.19 -1.81
C ALA A 176 30.63 -7.38 -2.76
N ARG A 177 30.92 -6.42 -3.63
CA ARG A 177 32.08 -6.44 -4.56
C ARG A 177 33.28 -5.67 -4.00
N GLU A 178 33.04 -4.74 -3.09
CA GLU A 178 34.06 -3.88 -2.47
C GLU A 178 34.67 -4.46 -1.18
N GLY A 179 34.04 -5.50 -0.61
CA GLY A 179 34.55 -6.25 0.56
C GLY A 179 35.13 -7.60 0.15
#